data_AF-A0A2V5Z1W4-F1
#
_entry.id   AF-A0A2V5Z1W4-F1
#
_cell.length_a   1.000
_cell.length_b   1.000
_cell.length_c   1.000
_cell.angle_alpha   90.00
_cell.angle_beta   90.00
_cell.angle_gamma   90.00
#
_symmetry.space_group_name_H-M   'P 1'
#
loop_
_entity.id
_entity.type
_entity.pdbx_description
1 polymer ?
#
loop_
_entity_poly.entity_id
_entity_poly.type
_entity_poly.pdbx_seq_one_letter_code
_entity_poly.pdbx_strand_id
1 'polypeptide(L)'
;SAVAAKREAEKIRGLGKFAAVLNVYMEEPPLVSDWRKLTKTRNVVVVPFFISDGLHSYEDIPRLIGIVVAAGADRDPPGSAPPATAPGQIFRHNPYTIDGRSLFYASSIGTNPGFADIIVEQATKS
;
A
#
# COMPACT_ATOMS: atom_id res chain seq x y z
N SER A 1 6.82 -13.08 -1.43
CA SER A 1 6.90 -13.92 -0.21
C SER A 1 7.00 -13.03 1.01
N ALA A 2 6.31 -13.37 2.11
CA ALA A 2 6.36 -12.64 3.38
C ALA A 2 7.79 -12.50 3.94
N VAL A 3 8.67 -13.48 3.67
CA VAL A 3 10.09 -13.44 4.06
C VAL A 3 10.84 -12.27 3.42
N ALA A 4 10.58 -12.00 2.14
CA ALA A 4 11.24 -10.91 1.41
C ALA A 4 10.75 -9.55 1.92
N ALA A 5 9.43 -9.38 2.09
CA ALA A 5 8.86 -8.17 2.69
C ALA A 5 9.46 -7.90 4.08
N LYS A 6 9.55 -8.96 4.91
CA LYS A 6 10.14 -8.86 6.25
C LYS A 6 11.59 -8.39 6.22
N ARG A 7 12.40 -9.00 5.35
CA ARG A 7 13.81 -8.63 5.18
C ARG A 7 13.97 -7.16 4.76
N GLU A 8 13.20 -6.69 3.79
CA GLU A 8 13.33 -5.31 3.32
C GLU A 8 12.87 -4.29 4.36
N ALA A 9 11.80 -4.57 5.11
CA ALA A 9 11.40 -3.72 6.22
C ALA A 9 12.47 -3.64 7.32
N GLU A 10 13.17 -4.73 7.64
CA GLU A 10 14.28 -4.69 8.59
C GLU A 10 15.45 -3.83 8.10
N LYS A 11 15.75 -3.85 6.79
CA LYS A 11 16.74 -2.92 6.22
C LYS A 11 16.31 -1.46 6.34
N ILE A 12 15.05 -1.15 6.01
CA ILE A 12 14.51 0.21 6.13
C ILE A 12 14.54 0.67 7.59
N ARG A 13 14.21 -0.23 8.54
CA ARG A 13 14.33 0.03 9.98
C ARG A 13 15.77 0.38 10.37
N GLY A 14 16.74 -0.36 9.85
CA GLY A 14 18.17 -0.13 10.08
C GLY A 14 18.69 1.22 9.60
N LEU A 15 17.97 1.91 8.70
CA LEU A 15 18.33 3.27 8.27
C LEU A 15 18.07 4.34 9.35
N GLY A 16 17.24 4.04 10.36
CA GLY A 16 16.93 4.97 11.46
C GLY A 16 16.15 6.23 11.03
N LYS A 17 15.60 6.26 9.81
CA LYS A 17 14.92 7.44 9.24
C LYS A 17 13.44 7.57 9.62
N PHE A 18 12.82 6.49 10.09
CA PHE A 18 11.40 6.44 10.43
C PHE A 18 11.22 6.08 11.90
N ALA A 19 10.21 6.67 12.54
CA ALA A 19 9.88 6.37 13.95
C ALA A 19 9.49 4.90 14.17
N ALA A 20 8.88 4.27 13.16
CA ALA A 20 8.58 2.84 13.15
C ALA A 20 8.48 2.34 11.71
N VAL A 21 8.90 1.09 11.49
CA VAL A 21 8.70 0.35 10.24
C VAL A 21 8.04 -0.98 10.61
N LEU A 22 6.94 -1.32 9.94
CA LEU A 22 6.12 -2.48 10.26
C LEU A 22 5.87 -3.28 8.98
N ASN A 23 5.91 -4.60 9.11
CA ASN A 23 5.28 -5.48 8.13
C ASN A 23 3.89 -5.78 8.61
N VAL A 24 2.91 -5.66 7.73
CA VAL A 24 1.51 -5.97 7.98
C VAL A 24 0.97 -6.77 6.80
N TYR A 25 -0.02 -7.61 7.06
CA TYR A 25 -0.58 -8.52 6.08
C TYR A 25 -2.10 -8.38 6.01
N MET A 26 -2.71 -8.87 4.92
CA MET A 26 -4.17 -8.82 4.76
C MET A 26 -4.88 -9.91 5.56
N GLU A 27 -4.33 -11.13 5.54
CA GLU A 27 -5.00 -12.33 6.05
C GLU A 27 -4.47 -12.80 7.41
N GLU A 28 -3.25 -12.42 7.80
CA GLU A 28 -2.61 -12.87 9.04
C GLU A 28 -2.07 -11.73 9.91
N PRO A 29 -2.11 -11.85 11.25
CA PRO A 29 -1.53 -10.84 12.13
C PRO A 29 -0.02 -10.67 11.94
N PRO A 30 0.52 -9.44 12.05
CA PRO A 30 -0.19 -8.18 12.25
C PRO A 30 -0.99 -7.73 11.01
N LEU A 31 -2.27 -7.40 11.19
CA LEU A 31 -3.17 -7.08 10.09
C LEU A 31 -3.02 -5.63 9.62
N VAL A 32 -3.12 -5.41 8.31
CA VAL A 32 -3.07 -4.06 7.70
C VAL A 32 -4.24 -3.18 8.15
N SER A 33 -5.40 -3.78 8.41
CA SER A 33 -6.57 -3.10 8.96
C SER A 33 -6.33 -2.53 10.36
N ASP A 34 -5.39 -3.10 11.11
CA ASP A 34 -5.03 -2.65 12.47
C ASP A 34 -4.01 -1.50 12.49
N TRP A 35 -3.67 -0.89 11.35
CA TRP A 35 -2.63 0.15 11.26
C TRP A 35 -2.80 1.30 12.28
N ARG A 36 -4.06 1.65 12.61
CA ARG A 36 -4.38 2.69 13.60
C ARG A 36 -3.90 2.35 15.00
N LYS A 37 -3.96 1.06 15.37
CA LYS A 37 -3.49 0.53 16.66
C LYS A 37 -1.98 0.33 16.65
N LEU A 38 -1.43 -0.07 15.49
CA LEU A 38 -0.02 -0.42 15.34
C LEU A 38 0.89 0.81 15.23
N THR A 39 0.37 1.96 14.82
CA THR A 39 1.14 3.19 14.61
C THR A 39 0.68 4.31 15.53
N LYS A 40 1.62 5.17 16.00
CA LYS A 40 1.33 6.29 16.92
C LYS A 40 1.57 7.68 16.33
N THR A 41 2.10 7.78 15.11
CA THR A 41 2.53 9.03 14.46
C THR A 41 1.44 9.70 13.64
N ARG A 42 1.48 11.04 13.51
CA ARG A 42 0.52 11.76 12.64
C ARG A 42 0.63 11.41 11.17
N ASN A 43 1.83 11.11 10.68
CA ASN A 43 2.09 10.70 9.30
C ASN A 43 2.33 9.20 9.23
N VAL A 44 1.66 8.52 8.31
CA VAL A 44 1.78 7.09 8.05
C VAL A 44 1.95 6.88 6.55
N VAL A 45 2.93 6.06 6.15
CA VAL A 45 3.16 5.68 4.75
C VAL A 45 2.92 4.19 4.61
N VAL A 46 2.06 3.82 3.67
CA VAL A 46 1.75 2.43 3.32
C VAL A 46 2.30 2.16 1.93
N VAL A 47 3.18 1.17 1.82
CA VAL A 47 3.82 0.75 0.57
C VAL A 47 3.48 -0.71 0.30
N PRO A 48 2.65 -1.01 -0.70
CA PRO A 48 2.37 -2.39 -1.08
C PRO A 48 3.63 -3.10 -1.60
N PHE A 49 3.96 -4.24 -1.00
CA PHE A 49 5.11 -5.06 -1.41
C PHE A 49 4.66 -6.11 -2.45
N PHE A 50 4.23 -5.63 -3.63
CA PHE A 50 3.81 -6.48 -4.75
C PHE A 50 4.61 -6.21 -6.03
N ILE A 51 4.63 -7.20 -6.92
CA ILE A 51 5.28 -7.10 -8.24
C ILE A 51 4.44 -6.27 -9.22
N SER A 52 3.14 -6.16 -9.00
CA SER A 52 2.24 -5.35 -9.80
C SER A 52 1.12 -4.77 -8.95
N ASP A 53 0.57 -3.65 -9.42
CA ASP A 53 -0.68 -3.12 -8.88
C ASP A 53 -1.86 -3.90 -9.49
N GLY A 54 -2.37 -4.88 -8.74
CA GLY A 54 -3.56 -5.66 -9.08
C GLY A 54 -4.81 -5.20 -8.32
N LEU A 55 -5.93 -5.92 -8.45
CA LEU A 55 -7.22 -5.58 -7.82
C LEU A 55 -7.07 -5.24 -6.32
N HIS A 56 -6.30 -6.03 -5.58
CA HIS A 56 -6.04 -5.79 -4.15
C HIS A 56 -5.40 -4.43 -3.85
N SER A 57 -4.54 -3.94 -4.75
CA SER A 57 -3.84 -2.66 -4.58
C SER A 57 -4.76 -1.46 -4.80
N TYR A 58 -5.82 -1.62 -5.59
CA TYR A 58 -6.75 -0.54 -5.94
C TYR A 58 -8.04 -0.54 -5.12
N GLU A 59 -8.44 -1.69 -4.58
CA GLU A 59 -9.73 -1.85 -3.90
C GLU A 59 -9.58 -2.34 -2.46
N ASP A 60 -9.02 -3.55 -2.27
CA ASP A 60 -9.05 -4.20 -0.96
C ASP A 60 -8.19 -3.49 0.10
N ILE A 61 -6.91 -3.25 -0.18
CA ILE A 61 -6.01 -2.57 0.77
C ILE A 61 -6.49 -1.15 1.08
N PRO A 62 -6.85 -0.32 0.09
CA PRO A 62 -7.48 0.97 0.33
C PRO A 62 -8.66 0.92 1.29
N ARG A 63 -9.58 -0.03 1.07
CA ARG A 63 -10.74 -0.22 1.94
C ARG A 63 -10.31 -0.63 3.36
N LEU A 64 -9.38 -1.57 3.49
CA LEU A 64 -8.87 -2.04 4.79
C LEU A 64 -8.21 -0.92 5.61
N ILE A 65 -7.51 0.01 4.95
CA ILE A 65 -6.87 1.14 5.63
C ILE A 65 -7.80 2.35 5.82
N GLY A 66 -9.01 2.31 5.25
CA GLY A 66 -10.05 3.32 5.44
C GLY A 66 -10.02 4.45 4.41
N ILE A 67 -9.36 4.24 3.26
CA ILE A 67 -9.51 5.11 2.10
C ILE A 67 -10.89 4.83 1.50
N VAL A 68 -11.80 5.81 1.63
CA VAL A 68 -13.07 5.78 0.91
C VAL A 68 -12.78 6.19 -0.52
N VAL A 69 -12.63 5.22 -1.40
CA VAL A 69 -12.85 5.44 -2.82
C VAL A 69 -14.30 5.89 -2.92
N ALA A 70 -14.58 7.07 -3.47
CA ALA A 70 -15.94 7.48 -3.72
C ALA A 70 -16.60 6.39 -4.58
N ALA A 71 -17.38 5.52 -3.95
CA ALA A 71 -18.47 4.85 -4.63
C ALA A 71 -19.22 5.98 -5.32
N GLY A 72 -19.35 5.87 -6.64
CA GLY A 72 -19.75 6.93 -7.54
C GLY A 72 -20.75 7.83 -6.86
N ALA A 73 -20.40 9.11 -6.72
CA ALA A 73 -21.41 10.10 -6.42
C ALA A 73 -22.39 10.02 -7.60
N ASP A 74 -23.48 9.31 -7.32
CA ASP A 74 -24.62 8.93 -8.15
C ASP A 74 -24.79 7.40 -8.21
N ARG A 75 -25.94 6.97 -7.69
CA ARG A 75 -26.34 5.59 -7.42
C ARG A 75 -26.25 4.70 -8.67
N ASP A 76 -25.24 3.84 -8.71
CA ASP A 76 -25.29 2.66 -9.56
C ASP A 76 -26.35 1.67 -9.03
N PRO A 77 -27.10 0.96 -9.91
CA PRO A 77 -28.08 -0.04 -9.50
C PRO A 77 -27.46 -1.12 -8.60
N PRO A 78 -28.22 -1.72 -7.67
CA PRO A 78 -27.75 -2.86 -6.90
C PRO A 78 -27.39 -4.01 -7.86
N GLY A 79 -26.11 -4.39 -7.87
CA GLY A 79 -25.54 -5.37 -8.81
C GLY A 79 -24.39 -4.83 -9.68
N SER A 80 -24.12 -3.53 -9.61
CA SER A 80 -22.97 -2.92 -10.30
C SER A 80 -21.69 -3.14 -9.50
N ALA A 81 -20.60 -3.51 -10.17
CA ALA A 81 -19.27 -3.54 -9.55
C ALA A 81 -18.97 -2.13 -8.97
N PRO A 82 -18.36 -2.03 -7.77
CA PRO A 82 -17.96 -0.73 -7.25
C PRO A 82 -17.12 0.00 -8.31
N PRO A 83 -17.24 1.32 -8.46
CA PRO A 83 -16.42 2.03 -9.42
C PRO A 83 -14.97 1.83 -9.00
N ALA A 84 -14.24 1.06 -9.80
CA ALA A 84 -12.81 0.99 -9.70
C ALA A 84 -12.32 2.43 -9.80
N THR A 85 -11.72 2.96 -8.73
CA THR A 85 -10.88 4.16 -8.85
C THR A 85 -9.99 3.92 -10.05
N ALA A 86 -10.07 4.78 -11.08
CA ALA A 86 -9.31 4.56 -12.31
C ALA A 86 -7.86 4.21 -11.92
N PRO A 87 -7.30 3.08 -12.42
CA PRO A 87 -6.00 2.59 -11.99
C PRO A 87 -4.97 3.72 -11.90
N GLY A 88 -4.40 3.92 -10.71
CA GLY A 88 -3.39 4.95 -10.46
C GLY A 88 -3.90 6.30 -9.92
N GLN A 89 -5.19 6.64 -9.98
CA GLN A 89 -5.70 7.85 -9.31
C GLN A 89 -5.48 7.81 -7.81
N ILE A 90 -5.62 6.62 -7.22
CA ILE A 90 -5.50 6.42 -5.78
C ILE A 90 -4.09 6.76 -5.23
N PHE A 91 -3.04 6.51 -6.02
CA PHE A 91 -1.68 6.84 -5.61
C PHE A 91 -1.34 8.33 -5.75
N ARG A 92 -2.14 9.07 -6.53
CA ARG A 92 -1.94 10.51 -6.79
C ARG A 92 -2.67 11.41 -5.81
N HIS A 93 -3.67 10.90 -5.11
CA HIS A 93 -4.54 11.69 -4.22
C HIS A 93 -3.98 11.85 -2.79
N ASN A 94 -2.68 11.62 -2.62
CA ASN A 94 -2.03 11.67 -1.32
C ASN A 94 -1.87 13.12 -0.80
N PRO A 95 -1.93 13.33 0.53
CA PRO A 95 -2.29 12.37 1.56
C PRO A 95 -3.81 12.24 1.78
N TYR A 96 -4.24 11.07 2.25
CA TYR A 96 -5.57 10.85 2.79
C TYR A 96 -5.63 11.25 4.26
N THR A 97 -6.63 12.05 4.63
CA THR A 97 -6.86 12.40 6.04
C THR A 97 -7.84 11.42 6.68
N ILE A 98 -7.37 10.66 7.67
CA ILE A 98 -8.13 9.61 8.34
C ILE A 98 -7.92 9.76 9.86
N ASP A 99 -8.99 10.00 10.62
CA ASP A 99 -8.96 10.20 12.08
C ASP A 99 -7.92 11.25 12.53
N GLY A 100 -7.78 12.34 11.75
CA GLY A 100 -6.79 13.40 12.02
C GLY A 100 -5.34 13.03 11.72
N ARG A 101 -5.08 11.90 11.05
CA ARG A 101 -3.75 11.43 10.62
C ARG A 101 -3.64 11.50 9.11
N SER A 102 -2.45 11.80 8.61
CA SER A 102 -2.14 11.82 7.18
C SER A 102 -1.58 10.47 6.74
N LEU A 103 -2.33 9.75 5.92
CA LEU A 103 -1.96 8.47 5.35
C LEU A 103 -1.54 8.66 3.88
N PHE A 104 -0.32 8.26 3.55
CA PHE A 104 0.23 8.24 2.21
C PHE A 104 0.20 6.80 1.69
N TYR A 105 -0.45 6.57 0.56
CA TYR A 105 -0.55 5.26 -0.07
C TYR A 105 0.21 5.25 -1.40
N ALA A 106 1.32 4.52 -1.44
CA ALA A 106 2.18 4.42 -2.61
C ALA A 106 1.68 3.34 -3.58
N SER A 107 2.14 3.41 -4.83
CA SER A 107 2.02 2.27 -5.76
C SER A 107 2.90 1.10 -5.30
N SER A 108 2.64 -0.08 -5.83
CA SER A 108 3.43 -1.27 -5.56
C SER A 108 4.88 -1.09 -5.98
N ILE A 109 5.82 -1.72 -5.26
CA ILE A 109 7.24 -1.60 -5.56
C ILE A 109 7.61 -2.08 -6.98
N GLY A 110 6.89 -3.06 -7.52
CA GLY A 110 7.16 -3.59 -8.86
C GLY A 110 6.75 -2.67 -10.01
N THR A 111 5.95 -1.63 -9.74
CA THR A 111 5.59 -0.62 -10.74
C THR A 111 6.54 0.58 -10.75
N ASN A 112 7.55 0.58 -9.87
CA ASN A 112 8.63 1.57 -9.89
C ASN A 112 9.53 1.33 -11.12
N PRO A 113 9.85 2.36 -11.94
CA PRO A 113 10.76 2.23 -13.07
C PRO A 113 12.12 1.58 -12.73
N GLY A 114 12.66 1.87 -11.53
CA GLY A 114 13.92 1.28 -11.06
C GLY A 114 13.82 -0.22 -10.70
N PHE A 115 12.61 -0.77 -10.62
CA PHE A 115 12.42 -2.21 -10.41
C PHE A 115 12.82 -3.01 -11.66
N ALA A 116 12.66 -2.43 -12.87
CA ALA A 116 13.14 -3.02 -14.11
C ALA A 116 14.67 -3.14 -14.10
N ASP A 117 15.37 -2.11 -13.61
CA ASP A 117 16.83 -2.13 -13.47
C ASP A 117 17.31 -3.21 -12.49
N ILE A 118 16.58 -3.42 -11.38
CA ILE A 118 16.86 -4.53 -10.45
C ILE A 118 16.70 -5.88 -11.15
N ILE A 119 15.65 -6.07 -11.96
CA ILE A 119 15.43 -7.32 -12.70
C ILE A 119 16.61 -7.58 -13.65
N VAL A 120 17.05 -6.56 -14.40
CA VAL A 120 18.20 -6.66 -15.30
C VAL A 120 19.48 -6.98 -14.51
N GLU A 121 19.74 -6.27 -13.41
CA GLU A 121 20.91 -6.49 -12.56
C GLU A 121 20.95 -7.93 -12.02
N GLN A 122 19.82 -8.47 -11.57
CA GLN A 122 19.73 -9.85 -11.10
C GLN A 122 19.93 -10.87 -12.24
N ALA A 123 19.38 -10.61 -13.43
CA ALA A 123 19.58 -11.49 -14.60
C ALA A 123 21.04 -11.54 -15.05
N THR A 124 21.78 -10.43 -14.91
CA THR A 124 23.21 -10.35 -15.24
C THR A 124 24.15 -10.92 -14.16
N LYS A 125 23.64 -11.27 -12.98
CA LYS A 125 24.42 -11.89 -11.89
C LYS A 125 24.58 -13.41 -12.03
N SER A 126 24.49 -13.94 -13.25
CA SER A 126 24.75 -15.37 -13.54
C SER A 126 26.21 -15.60 -13.88
#